data_AF-A0A1L9AZA2-F1
#
_entry.id   AF-A0A1L9AZA2-F1
#
_cell.length_a   1.000
_cell.length_b   1.000
_cell.length_c   1.000
_cell.angle_alpha   90.00
_cell.angle_beta   90.00
_cell.angle_gamma   90.00
#
_symmetry.space_group_name_H-M   'P 1'
#
loop_
_entity.id
_entity.type
_entity.pdbx_description
1 polymer ?
#
loop_
_entity_poly.entity_id
_entity_poly.type
_entity_poly.pdbx_seq_one_letter_code
_entity_poly.pdbx_strand_id
1 'polypeptide(L)'
;MTIPSRQTLLTNLLCLLVLCWLYGGDLLDAVRARSAEVSAFLAPPPLVWPAVVLGVMLGALGVGVWGLTHGRGEGFKGYRLLPIVLVTALFFDLVLSENQMPLRSEDVAFMSLGRFREQVEPLVRQGRVPTSPEVLRPVVEEMGQPPYLVRGVRAAAWSLQVRQGCQGPVEQAPGLEVGTFIYCVAPGADRAWVSLVALPAGKRFGLPEVLSSEGHPSFALIQPVPPEEEEPAPPGAQVPFGEVPGGRTPPGGPETPDLGEREPVPTP
;
A
#
# COMPACT_ATOMS: atom_id res chain seq x y z
N MET A 1 -1.93 -47.55 -33.60
CA MET A 1 -1.66 -46.84 -32.33
C MET A 1 -2.61 -45.67 -32.24
N THR A 2 -3.53 -45.65 -31.28
CA THR A 2 -4.46 -44.54 -31.05
C THR A 2 -3.77 -43.48 -30.18
N ILE A 3 -3.01 -42.60 -30.82
CA ILE A 3 -2.34 -41.48 -30.16
C ILE A 3 -3.35 -40.32 -30.02
N PRO A 4 -3.35 -39.56 -28.91
CA PRO A 4 -4.16 -38.36 -28.80
C PRO A 4 -3.82 -37.33 -29.89
N SER A 5 -4.80 -36.52 -30.28
CA SER A 5 -4.59 -35.47 -31.28
C SER A 5 -3.51 -34.47 -30.86
N ARG A 6 -2.82 -33.90 -31.86
CA ARG A 6 -1.81 -32.85 -31.63
C ARG A 6 -2.40 -31.65 -30.89
N GLN A 7 -3.66 -31.32 -31.16
CA GLN A 7 -4.37 -30.22 -30.49
C GLN A 7 -4.53 -30.49 -28.99
N THR A 8 -4.90 -31.71 -28.60
CA THR A 8 -5.03 -32.09 -27.19
C THR A 8 -3.70 -31.99 -26.46
N LEU A 9 -2.61 -32.45 -27.08
CA LEU A 9 -1.26 -32.37 -26.49
C LEU A 9 -0.79 -30.92 -26.32
N LEU A 10 -0.98 -30.08 -27.34
CA LEU A 10 -0.64 -28.65 -27.28
C LEU A 10 -1.44 -27.92 -26.20
N THR A 11 -2.73 -28.22 -26.07
CA THR A 11 -3.58 -27.62 -25.04
C THR A 11 -3.08 -27.98 -23.64
N ASN A 12 -2.79 -29.26 -23.39
CA ASN A 12 -2.25 -29.69 -22.10
C ASN A 12 -0.88 -29.07 -21.81
N LEU A 13 -0.01 -28.96 -22.82
CA LEU A 13 1.29 -28.29 -22.69
C LEU A 13 1.12 -26.83 -22.30
N LEU A 14 0.22 -26.10 -22.95
CA LEU A 14 -0.06 -24.71 -22.62
C LEU A 14 -0.61 -24.58 -21.20
N CYS A 15 -1.55 -25.44 -20.80
CA CYS A 15 -2.07 -25.45 -19.44
C CYS A 15 -0.97 -25.70 -18.39
N LEU A 16 -0.05 -26.65 -18.65
CA LEU A 16 1.10 -26.90 -17.77
C LEU A 16 2.00 -25.68 -17.66
N LEU A 17 2.32 -25.03 -18.78
CA LEU A 17 3.16 -23.83 -18.78
C LEU A 17 2.53 -22.71 -17.95
N VAL A 18 1.23 -22.46 -18.11
CA VAL A 18 0.51 -21.43 -17.34
C VAL A 18 0.45 -21.78 -15.86
N LEU A 19 0.12 -23.02 -15.50
CA LEU A 19 0.07 -23.48 -14.10
C LEU A 19 1.44 -23.37 -13.43
N CYS A 20 2.51 -23.81 -14.10
CA CYS A 20 3.87 -23.71 -13.59
C CYS A 20 4.33 -22.26 -13.48
N TRP A 21 3.99 -21.40 -14.44
CA TRP A 21 4.36 -19.99 -14.41
C TRP A 21 3.73 -19.25 -13.24
N LEU A 22 2.41 -19.37 -13.08
CA LEU A 22 1.66 -18.66 -12.04
C LEU A 22 1.96 -19.22 -10.65
N TYR A 23 1.57 -20.47 -10.41
CA TYR A 23 1.64 -21.06 -9.07
C TYR A 23 3.07 -21.45 -8.67
N GLY A 24 3.94 -21.74 -9.65
CA GLY A 24 5.37 -21.91 -9.38
C GLY A 24 6.04 -20.60 -8.98
N GLY A 25 5.68 -19.49 -9.65
CA GLY A 25 6.09 -18.14 -9.27
C GLY A 25 5.65 -17.79 -7.84
N ASP A 26 4.37 -17.99 -7.52
CA ASP A 26 3.82 -17.69 -6.20
C ASP A 26 4.46 -18.54 -5.09
N LEU A 27 4.69 -19.82 -5.36
CA LEU A 27 5.36 -20.70 -4.40
C LEU A 27 6.81 -20.25 -4.16
N LEU A 28 7.54 -19.90 -5.23
CA LEU A 28 8.90 -19.39 -5.13
C LEU A 28 8.94 -18.06 -4.37
N ASP A 29 8.01 -17.15 -4.65
CA ASP A 29 7.88 -15.88 -3.94
C ASP A 29 7.56 -16.09 -2.46
N ALA A 30 6.65 -17.00 -2.12
CA ALA A 30 6.31 -17.34 -0.74
C ALA A 30 7.51 -17.93 0.02
N VAL A 31 8.30 -18.78 -0.62
CA VAL A 31 9.52 -19.35 -0.03
C VAL A 31 10.59 -18.26 0.13
N ARG A 32 10.81 -17.44 -0.91
CA ARG A 32 11.80 -16.35 -0.88
C ARG A 32 11.45 -15.28 0.12
N ALA A 33 10.17 -14.91 0.28
CA ALA A 33 9.74 -13.92 1.25
C ALA A 33 10.08 -14.34 2.70
N ARG A 34 10.09 -15.66 2.97
CA ARG A 34 10.43 -16.22 4.28
C ARG A 34 11.94 -16.34 4.52
N SER A 35 12.75 -16.48 3.46
CA SER A 35 14.21 -16.59 3.59
C SER A 35 14.96 -15.28 3.37
N ALA A 36 14.37 -14.33 2.64
CA ALA A 36 14.96 -13.02 2.40
C ALA A 36 15.02 -12.21 3.70
N GLU A 37 16.06 -11.36 3.81
CA GLU A 37 16.16 -10.43 4.93
C GLU A 37 15.01 -9.45 4.94
N VAL A 38 14.74 -8.79 3.81
CA VAL A 38 13.60 -7.89 3.63
C VAL A 38 12.85 -8.26 2.35
N SER A 39 11.52 -8.20 2.41
CA SER A 39 10.65 -8.35 1.24
C SER A 39 9.55 -7.29 1.21
N ALA A 40 9.26 -6.81 0.00
CA ALA A 40 8.31 -5.73 -0.26
C ALA A 40 6.88 -6.26 -0.37
N PHE A 41 6.39 -6.94 0.67
CA PHE A 41 5.00 -7.40 0.77
C PHE A 41 4.32 -6.87 2.03
N LEU A 42 3.04 -6.51 1.92
CA LEU A 42 2.22 -6.08 3.06
C LEU A 42 1.82 -7.27 3.95
N ALA A 43 1.68 -8.44 3.35
CA ALA A 43 1.35 -9.71 4.00
C ALA A 43 2.17 -10.84 3.37
N PRO A 44 2.51 -11.89 4.13
CA PRO A 44 3.25 -13.02 3.58
C PRO A 44 2.47 -13.67 2.43
N PRO A 45 3.10 -13.89 1.26
CA PRO A 45 2.44 -14.57 0.15
C PRO A 45 1.92 -15.95 0.55
N PRO A 46 0.75 -16.37 0.04
CA PRO A 46 0.15 -17.65 0.40
C PRO A 46 1.02 -18.81 -0.10
N LEU A 47 1.39 -19.72 0.81
CA LEU A 47 2.16 -20.92 0.44
C LEU A 47 1.25 -22.10 0.09
N VAL A 48 0.17 -22.27 0.87
CA VAL A 48 -0.64 -23.49 0.87
C VAL A 48 -1.37 -23.66 -0.44
N TRP A 49 -2.03 -22.60 -0.93
CA TRP A 49 -2.86 -22.69 -2.12
C TRP A 49 -2.05 -22.98 -3.40
N PRO A 50 -0.97 -22.25 -3.73
CA PRO A 50 -0.11 -22.61 -4.85
C PRO A 50 0.47 -24.03 -4.76
N ALA A 51 0.85 -24.47 -3.55
CA ALA A 51 1.32 -25.84 -3.34
C ALA A 51 0.25 -26.90 -3.63
N VAL A 52 -1.00 -26.66 -3.20
CA VAL A 52 -2.14 -27.54 -3.49
C VAL A 52 -2.40 -27.60 -5.00
N VAL A 53 -2.45 -26.46 -5.69
CA VAL A 53 -2.68 -26.41 -7.14
C VAL A 53 -1.58 -27.15 -7.90
N LEU A 54 -0.31 -26.94 -7.55
CA LEU A 54 0.81 -27.66 -8.16
C LEU A 54 0.77 -29.17 -7.85
N GLY A 55 0.38 -29.57 -6.65
CA GLY A 55 0.18 -30.98 -6.30
C GLY A 55 -0.91 -31.65 -7.13
N VAL A 56 -2.05 -30.99 -7.29
CA VAL A 56 -3.16 -31.47 -8.14
C VAL A 56 -2.75 -31.51 -9.62
N MET A 57 -2.00 -30.51 -10.08
CA MET A 57 -1.43 -30.47 -11.43
C MET A 57 -0.51 -31.67 -11.69
N LEU A 58 0.39 -32.01 -10.76
CA LEU A 58 1.26 -33.18 -10.88
C LEU A 58 0.46 -34.49 -10.95
N GLY A 59 -0.62 -34.60 -10.16
CA GLY A 59 -1.55 -35.74 -10.24
C GLY A 59 -2.23 -35.83 -11.61
N ALA A 60 -2.75 -34.71 -12.13
CA ALA A 60 -3.37 -34.64 -13.45
C ALA A 60 -2.39 -34.99 -14.58
N LEU A 61 -1.15 -34.49 -14.49
CA LEU A 61 -0.07 -34.82 -15.41
C LEU A 61 0.25 -36.32 -15.37
N GLY A 62 0.37 -36.90 -14.18
CA GLY A 62 0.63 -38.33 -13.99
C GLY A 62 -0.44 -39.21 -14.64
N VAL A 63 -1.72 -38.86 -14.47
CA VAL A 63 -2.84 -39.57 -15.13
C VAL A 63 -2.76 -39.44 -16.66
N GLY A 64 -2.41 -38.26 -17.17
CA GLY A 64 -2.20 -38.03 -18.60
C GLY A 64 -1.06 -38.87 -19.19
N VAL A 65 0.10 -38.88 -18.52
CA VAL A 65 1.28 -39.68 -18.92
C VAL A 65 0.98 -41.18 -18.83
N TRP A 66 0.27 -41.62 -17.80
CA TRP A 66 -0.19 -43.01 -17.70
C TRP A 66 -1.09 -43.40 -18.86
N GLY A 67 -2.06 -42.54 -19.24
CA GLY A 67 -2.90 -42.77 -20.41
C GLY A 67 -2.09 -42.88 -21.71
N LEU A 68 -1.07 -42.02 -21.88
CA LEU A 68 -0.20 -42.03 -23.05
C LEU A 68 0.66 -43.30 -23.14
N THR A 69 1.28 -43.72 -22.03
CA THR A 69 2.11 -44.93 -21.95
C THR A 69 1.31 -46.22 -22.15
N HIS A 70 0.02 -46.21 -21.81
CA HIS A 70 -0.90 -47.33 -22.02
C HIS A 70 -1.67 -47.25 -23.35
N GLY A 71 -1.29 -46.34 -24.25
CA GLY A 71 -1.86 -46.23 -25.60
C GLY A 71 -3.34 -45.82 -25.64
N ARG A 72 -3.82 -45.11 -24.61
CA ARG A 72 -5.21 -44.62 -24.56
C ARG A 72 -5.43 -43.55 -25.64
N GLY A 73 -6.51 -43.71 -26.41
CA GLY A 73 -6.91 -42.75 -27.43
C GLY A 73 -7.53 -41.47 -26.86
N GLU A 74 -7.93 -40.57 -27.76
CA GLU A 74 -8.42 -39.21 -27.46
C GLU A 74 -9.65 -39.15 -26.54
N GLY A 75 -10.46 -40.21 -26.49
CA GLY A 75 -11.61 -40.31 -25.58
C GLY A 75 -11.25 -40.47 -24.09
N PHE A 76 -9.96 -40.60 -23.75
CA PHE A 76 -9.54 -40.74 -22.36
C PHE A 76 -9.72 -39.42 -21.58
N LYS A 77 -10.57 -39.46 -20.55
CA LYS A 77 -10.91 -38.29 -19.73
C LYS A 77 -9.70 -37.66 -19.03
N GLY A 78 -8.62 -38.42 -18.79
CA GLY A 78 -7.40 -37.91 -18.16
C GLY A 78 -6.75 -36.74 -18.89
N TYR A 79 -6.87 -36.68 -20.23
CA TYR A 79 -6.33 -35.57 -21.02
C TYR A 79 -7.09 -34.25 -20.86
N ARG A 80 -8.23 -34.25 -20.16
CA ARG A 80 -9.02 -33.04 -19.85
C ARG A 80 -8.72 -32.49 -18.46
N LEU A 81 -7.94 -33.20 -17.64
CA LEU A 81 -7.72 -32.83 -16.24
C LEU A 81 -6.93 -31.52 -16.11
N LEU A 82 -5.85 -31.31 -16.87
CA LEU A 82 -5.04 -30.09 -16.76
C LEU A 82 -5.84 -28.81 -17.12
N PRO A 83 -6.63 -28.77 -18.21
CA PRO A 83 -7.54 -27.65 -18.45
C PRO A 83 -8.54 -27.41 -17.32
N ILE A 84 -9.12 -28.47 -16.76
CA ILE A 84 -10.06 -28.35 -15.63
C ILE A 84 -9.35 -27.75 -14.42
N VAL A 85 -8.16 -28.26 -14.06
CA VAL A 85 -7.35 -27.75 -12.95
C VAL A 85 -7.07 -26.26 -13.14
N LEU A 86 -6.62 -25.86 -14.34
CA LEU A 86 -6.34 -24.46 -14.65
C LEU A 86 -7.58 -23.57 -14.46
N VAL A 87 -8.72 -23.94 -15.06
CA VAL A 87 -9.94 -23.12 -14.96
C VAL A 87 -10.42 -23.04 -13.52
N THR A 88 -10.42 -24.15 -12.78
CA THR A 88 -10.83 -24.15 -11.37
C THR A 88 -9.90 -23.30 -10.51
N ALA A 89 -8.59 -23.42 -10.69
CA ALA A 89 -7.62 -22.68 -9.90
C ALA A 89 -7.74 -21.16 -10.13
N LEU A 90 -7.84 -20.73 -11.39
CA LEU A 90 -8.06 -19.33 -11.75
C LEU A 90 -9.39 -18.77 -11.21
N PHE A 91 -10.44 -19.59 -11.21
CA PHE A 91 -11.74 -19.20 -10.64
C PHE A 91 -11.64 -18.97 -9.13
N PHE A 92 -10.97 -19.87 -8.41
CA PHE A 92 -10.74 -19.68 -6.96
C PHE A 92 -9.85 -18.46 -6.69
N ASP A 93 -8.81 -18.23 -7.49
CA ASP A 93 -7.97 -17.02 -7.35
C ASP A 93 -8.79 -15.76 -7.51
N LEU A 94 -9.68 -15.71 -8.51
CA LEU A 94 -10.56 -14.57 -8.73
C LEU A 94 -11.42 -14.29 -7.48
N VAL A 95 -12.09 -15.31 -6.96
CA VAL A 95 -12.95 -15.19 -5.76
C VAL A 95 -12.15 -14.78 -4.52
N LEU A 96 -10.92 -15.26 -4.38
CA LEU A 96 -10.04 -14.89 -3.25
C LEU A 96 -9.46 -13.48 -3.40
N SER A 97 -9.27 -13.01 -4.63
CA SER A 97 -8.67 -11.70 -4.95
C SER A 97 -9.64 -10.53 -4.88
N GLU A 98 -10.96 -10.77 -4.96
CA GLU A 98 -11.99 -9.73 -5.06
C GLU A 98 -11.98 -8.72 -3.89
N ASN A 99 -11.42 -9.09 -2.74
CA ASN A 99 -11.33 -8.24 -1.56
C ASN A 99 -9.92 -7.66 -1.28
N GLN A 100 -8.95 -7.85 -2.17
CA GLN A 100 -7.58 -7.39 -1.96
C GLN A 100 -7.29 -6.15 -2.82
N MET A 101 -7.09 -4.99 -2.19
CA MET A 101 -6.53 -3.83 -2.89
C MET A 101 -5.05 -4.09 -3.18
N PRO A 102 -4.60 -4.00 -4.45
CA PRO A 102 -3.20 -4.22 -4.81
C PRO A 102 -2.37 -2.98 -4.48
N LEU A 103 -2.25 -2.65 -3.20
CA LEU A 103 -1.33 -1.62 -2.73
C LEU A 103 0.08 -2.21 -2.71
N ARG A 104 0.98 -1.62 -3.49
CA ARG A 104 2.38 -2.02 -3.44
C ARG A 104 3.04 -1.43 -2.21
N SER A 105 3.95 -2.17 -1.63
CA SER A 105 4.72 -1.74 -0.46
C SER A 105 5.53 -0.47 -0.73
N GLU A 106 5.98 -0.27 -1.97
CA GLU A 106 6.64 0.96 -2.43
C GLU A 106 5.72 2.17 -2.32
N ASP A 107 4.48 2.08 -2.82
CA ASP A 107 3.49 3.15 -2.75
C ASP A 107 3.19 3.53 -1.29
N VAL A 108 3.01 2.52 -0.43
CA VAL A 108 2.79 2.75 1.01
C VAL A 108 3.99 3.41 1.67
N ALA A 109 5.21 3.05 1.28
CA ALA A 109 6.43 3.68 1.79
C ALA A 109 6.56 5.15 1.38
N PHE A 110 6.27 5.48 0.12
CA PHE A 110 6.21 6.86 -0.36
C PHE A 110 5.14 7.68 0.38
N MET A 111 3.94 7.11 0.53
CA MET A 111 2.85 7.75 1.29
C MET A 111 3.24 7.97 2.77
N SER A 112 3.96 7.01 3.37
CA SER A 112 4.43 7.13 4.76
C SER A 112 5.43 8.26 4.93
N LEU A 113 6.30 8.49 3.92
CA LEU A 113 7.23 9.61 3.90
C LEU A 113 6.51 10.96 3.84
N GLY A 114 5.46 11.07 3.00
CA GLY A 114 4.61 12.25 2.92
C GLY A 114 3.85 12.51 4.22
N ARG A 115 3.23 11.46 4.80
CA ARG A 115 2.51 11.54 6.08
C ARG A 115 3.43 11.96 7.22
N PHE A 116 4.65 11.42 7.29
CA PHE A 116 5.63 11.82 8.29
C PHE A 116 5.94 13.32 8.18
N ARG A 117 6.18 13.83 6.96
CA ARG A 117 6.39 15.27 6.73
C ARG A 117 5.21 16.09 7.25
N GLU A 118 3.98 15.73 6.87
CA GLU A 118 2.76 16.43 7.26
C GLU A 118 2.55 16.47 8.78
N GLN A 119 2.96 15.41 9.50
CA GLN A 119 2.87 15.37 10.96
C GLN A 119 3.99 16.14 11.66
N VAL A 120 5.18 16.27 11.05
CA VAL A 120 6.31 17.02 11.63
C VAL A 120 6.25 18.51 11.31
N GLU A 121 5.70 18.91 10.17
CA GLU A 121 5.61 20.31 9.75
C GLU A 121 4.94 21.23 10.79
N PRO A 122 3.85 20.84 11.48
CA PRO A 122 3.26 21.61 12.58
C PRO A 122 4.16 21.75 13.82
N LEU A 123 5.20 20.92 13.96
CA LEU A 123 6.17 20.96 15.06
C LEU A 123 7.28 21.97 14.82
N VAL A 124 7.37 22.58 13.64
CA VAL A 124 8.33 23.64 13.33
C VAL A 124 8.02 24.87 14.17
N ARG A 125 9.00 25.36 14.93
CA ARG A 125 8.84 26.51 15.84
C ARG A 125 9.90 27.55 15.53
N GLN A 126 9.50 28.83 15.49
CA GLN A 126 10.42 29.97 15.32
C GLN A 126 11.31 29.85 14.08
N GLY A 127 10.78 29.31 12.98
CA GLY A 127 11.56 29.11 11.76
C GLY A 127 12.60 27.99 11.86
N ARG A 128 12.50 27.10 12.86
CA ARG A 128 13.43 25.98 13.06
C ARG A 128 12.71 24.64 13.14
N VAL A 129 13.30 23.66 12.49
CA VAL A 129 12.84 22.27 12.53
C VAL A 129 13.22 21.61 13.86
N PRO A 130 12.40 20.66 14.37
CA PRO A 130 12.70 19.95 15.61
C PRO A 130 13.98 19.12 15.47
N THR A 131 14.90 19.27 16.43
CA THR A 131 16.20 18.58 16.42
C THR A 131 16.29 17.45 17.44
N SER A 132 15.34 17.38 18.38
CA SER A 132 15.28 16.39 19.45
C SER A 132 14.51 15.14 18.98
N PRO A 133 15.10 13.93 19.11
CA PRO A 133 14.42 12.68 18.82
C PRO A 133 13.12 12.49 19.62
N GLU A 134 13.06 13.02 20.84
CA GLU A 134 11.93 12.86 21.76
C GLU A 134 10.67 13.58 21.27
N VAL A 135 10.82 14.67 20.52
CA VAL A 135 9.70 15.42 19.92
C VAL A 135 9.16 14.70 18.67
N LEU A 136 10.04 14.00 17.95
CA LEU A 136 9.69 13.28 16.73
C LEU A 136 9.19 11.85 16.99
N ARG A 137 9.57 11.24 18.11
CA ARG A 137 9.19 9.86 18.45
C ARG A 137 7.66 9.62 18.47
N PRO A 138 6.82 10.49 19.04
CA PRO A 138 5.36 10.30 19.01
C PRO A 138 4.79 10.25 17.59
N VAL A 139 5.34 11.06 16.67
CA VAL A 139 4.97 11.04 15.26
C VAL A 139 5.25 9.67 14.65
N VAL A 140 6.42 9.10 14.98
CA VAL A 140 6.82 7.80 14.44
C VAL A 140 5.94 6.66 14.96
N GLU A 141 5.61 6.70 16.24
CA GLU A 141 4.74 5.71 16.90
C GLU A 141 3.31 5.73 16.33
N GLU A 142 2.79 6.91 15.96
CA GLU A 142 1.43 7.05 15.41
C GLU A 142 1.28 6.48 13.98
N MET A 143 2.37 6.33 13.22
CA MET A 143 2.32 5.78 11.86
C MET A 143 2.06 4.26 11.81
N GLY A 144 2.03 3.58 12.96
CA GLY A 144 1.72 2.16 13.05
C GLY A 144 2.85 1.25 12.56
N GLN A 145 2.56 0.36 11.61
CA GLN A 145 3.50 -0.69 11.18
C GLN A 145 4.00 -0.48 9.74
N PRO A 146 5.32 -0.64 9.50
CA PRO A 146 5.91 -0.54 8.17
C PRO A 146 5.38 -1.58 7.18
N PRO A 147 5.35 -1.25 5.87
CA PRO A 147 4.84 -2.11 4.81
C PRO A 147 5.87 -3.14 4.30
N TYR A 148 6.61 -3.79 5.21
CA TYR A 148 7.67 -4.72 4.83
C TYR A 148 7.64 -5.98 5.69
N LEU A 149 8.12 -7.09 5.12
CA LEU A 149 8.37 -8.31 5.89
C LEU A 149 9.87 -8.49 6.07
N VAL A 150 10.28 -8.77 7.31
CA VAL A 150 11.61 -9.22 7.68
C VAL A 150 11.55 -10.72 7.91
N ARG A 151 12.23 -11.51 7.07
CA ARG A 151 12.19 -12.99 7.13
C ARG A 151 10.77 -13.56 7.18
N GLY A 152 9.87 -13.00 6.38
CA GLY A 152 8.47 -13.42 6.26
C GLY A 152 7.53 -12.93 7.37
N VAL A 153 8.04 -12.17 8.35
CA VAL A 153 7.24 -11.58 9.43
C VAL A 153 7.14 -10.08 9.23
N ARG A 154 5.97 -9.48 9.44
CA ARG A 154 5.80 -8.03 9.30
C ARG A 154 6.71 -7.29 10.27
N ALA A 155 7.42 -6.28 9.77
CA ALA A 155 8.26 -5.44 10.60
C ALA A 155 7.43 -4.76 11.70
N ALA A 156 7.94 -4.79 12.93
CA ALA A 156 7.13 -4.59 14.13
C ALA A 156 6.70 -3.13 14.34
N ALA A 157 7.60 -2.19 14.09
CA ALA A 157 7.37 -0.77 14.29
C ALA A 157 8.28 0.05 13.38
N TRP A 158 7.91 1.29 13.15
CA TRP A 158 8.81 2.29 12.58
C TRP A 158 9.85 2.70 13.62
N SER A 159 11.05 3.03 13.17
CA SER A 159 12.13 3.55 14.01
C SER A 159 12.62 4.90 13.48
N LEU A 160 13.35 5.66 14.32
CA LEU A 160 13.83 6.99 14.00
C LEU A 160 15.33 7.11 14.30
N GLN A 161 16.08 7.66 13.34
CA GLN A 161 17.44 8.11 13.54
C GLN A 161 17.55 9.59 13.17
N VAL A 162 17.90 10.43 14.14
CA VAL A 162 18.15 11.86 13.92
C VAL A 162 19.65 12.09 13.71
N ARG A 163 19.99 12.81 12.64
CA ARG A 163 21.36 13.25 12.30
C ARG A 163 21.39 14.77 12.21
N GLN A 164 22.51 15.39 12.58
CA GLN A 164 22.67 16.85 12.55
C GLN A 164 23.82 17.26 11.62
N GLY A 165 23.79 18.51 11.16
CA GLY A 165 24.84 19.08 10.32
C GLY A 165 24.83 18.55 8.88
N CYS A 166 23.68 18.10 8.38
CA CYS A 166 23.56 17.50 7.07
C CYS A 166 23.55 18.55 5.95
N GLN A 167 24.17 18.25 4.81
CA GLN A 167 24.16 19.12 3.62
C GLN A 167 23.08 18.72 2.60
N GLY A 168 22.39 17.60 2.82
CA GLY A 168 21.41 17.04 1.90
C GLY A 168 20.71 15.80 2.46
N PRO A 169 19.86 15.14 1.65
CA PRO A 169 19.24 13.87 2.02
C PRO A 169 20.29 12.77 2.17
N VAL A 170 19.95 11.74 2.93
CA VAL A 170 20.86 10.62 3.16
C VAL A 170 20.82 9.68 1.95
N GLU A 171 21.97 9.43 1.34
CA GLU A 171 22.07 8.57 0.16
C GLU A 171 22.22 7.09 0.53
N GLN A 172 22.85 6.80 1.67
CA GLN A 172 23.15 5.44 2.11
C GLN A 172 22.94 5.26 3.62
N ALA A 173 22.47 4.08 3.99
CA ALA A 173 22.06 3.73 5.34
C ALA A 173 22.54 2.33 5.74
N PRO A 174 23.85 2.05 5.71
CA PRO A 174 24.36 0.71 6.01
C PRO A 174 24.03 0.32 7.46
N GLY A 175 23.53 -0.90 7.64
CA GLY A 175 23.25 -1.48 8.96
C GLY A 175 22.00 -0.94 9.66
N LEU A 176 21.16 -0.13 9.00
CA LEU A 176 19.87 0.27 9.53
C LEU A 176 18.77 -0.73 9.15
N GLU A 177 17.80 -0.87 10.04
CA GLU A 177 16.66 -1.77 9.83
C GLU A 177 15.65 -1.17 8.85
N VAL A 178 14.92 -2.02 8.15
CA VAL A 178 13.80 -1.59 7.29
C VAL A 178 12.72 -0.91 8.14
N GLY A 179 12.12 0.16 7.64
CA GLY A 179 11.18 0.96 8.42
C GLY A 179 11.85 1.99 9.34
N THR A 180 13.10 2.36 9.07
CA THR A 180 13.78 3.45 9.78
C THR A 180 13.61 4.78 9.04
N PHE A 181 13.06 5.80 9.69
CA PHE A 181 13.14 7.18 9.21
C PHE A 181 14.49 7.79 9.60
N ILE A 182 15.19 8.35 8.63
CA ILE A 182 16.42 9.10 8.86
C ILE A 182 16.09 10.58 8.72
N TYR A 183 16.13 11.29 9.84
CA TYR A 183 15.85 12.71 9.93
C TYR A 183 17.17 13.49 9.96
N CYS A 184 17.54 14.10 8.83
CA CYS A 184 18.81 14.82 8.66
C CYS A 184 18.59 16.33 8.76
N VAL A 185 19.04 16.94 9.86
CA VAL A 185 18.89 18.36 10.13
C VAL A 185 20.04 19.16 9.53
N ALA A 186 19.74 20.25 8.82
CA ALA A 186 20.76 21.17 8.33
C ALA A 186 21.51 21.88 9.48
N PRO A 187 22.75 22.36 9.28
CA PRO A 187 23.54 23.03 10.32
C PRO A 187 22.83 24.19 11.03
N GLY A 188 21.95 24.92 10.33
CA GLY A 188 21.18 26.04 10.87
C GLY A 188 19.82 25.67 11.46
N ALA A 189 19.43 24.38 11.40
CA ALA A 189 18.08 23.89 11.71
C ALA A 189 16.96 24.62 10.93
N ASP A 190 17.28 25.25 9.80
CA ASP A 190 16.36 25.96 8.90
C ASP A 190 15.63 24.99 7.96
N ARG A 191 16.08 23.75 7.85
CA ARG A 191 15.45 22.68 7.06
C ARG A 191 15.91 21.32 7.55
N ALA A 192 15.13 20.29 7.22
CA ALA A 192 15.50 18.90 7.42
C ALA A 192 15.09 18.04 6.23
N TRP A 193 15.93 17.07 5.89
CA TRP A 193 15.62 16.02 4.92
C TRP A 193 15.23 14.76 5.65
N VAL A 194 14.12 14.16 5.24
CA VAL A 194 13.66 12.87 5.76
C VAL A 194 13.86 11.84 4.66
N SER A 195 14.65 10.82 4.96
CA SER A 195 14.83 9.65 4.10
C SER A 195 14.26 8.42 4.80
N LEU A 196 13.84 7.41 4.04
CA LEU A 196 13.32 6.16 4.60
C LEU A 196 14.23 4.98 4.24
N VAL A 197 14.52 4.12 5.22
CA VAL A 197 15.19 2.83 4.99
C VAL A 197 14.15 1.79 4.62
N ALA A 198 14.28 1.25 3.41
CA ALA A 198 13.29 0.49 2.69
C ALA A 198 13.97 -0.46 1.69
N LEU A 199 13.20 -0.99 0.74
CA LEU A 199 13.74 -1.52 -0.52
C LEU A 199 13.63 -0.46 -1.63
N PRO A 200 14.60 -0.37 -2.55
CA PRO A 200 14.47 0.44 -3.76
C PRO A 200 13.22 0.08 -4.56
N ALA A 201 12.62 1.06 -5.23
CA ALA A 201 11.46 0.87 -6.08
C ALA A 201 11.71 -0.20 -7.14
N GLY A 202 10.72 -1.07 -7.36
CA GLY A 202 10.83 -2.22 -8.25
C GLY A 202 11.61 -3.42 -7.72
N LYS A 203 12.32 -3.33 -6.57
CA LYS A 203 12.92 -4.51 -5.92
C LYS A 203 11.92 -5.17 -4.96
N ARG A 204 11.66 -6.47 -5.15
CA ARG A 204 10.75 -7.26 -4.29
C ARG A 204 11.45 -7.90 -3.08
N PHE A 205 12.75 -8.16 -3.18
CA PHE A 205 13.56 -8.81 -2.15
C PHE A 205 14.94 -8.15 -2.11
N GLY A 206 15.56 -8.09 -0.94
CA GLY A 206 16.92 -7.60 -0.81
C GLY A 206 17.33 -7.25 0.61
N LEU A 207 18.41 -6.48 0.70
CA LEU A 207 18.87 -5.85 1.92
C LEU A 207 18.17 -4.48 2.08
N PRO A 208 18.00 -3.99 3.32
CA PRO A 208 17.52 -2.64 3.55
C PRO A 208 18.51 -1.61 2.99
N GLU A 209 18.00 -0.68 2.19
CA GLU A 209 18.73 0.42 1.58
C GLU A 209 17.90 1.71 1.71
N VAL A 210 18.43 2.88 1.34
CA VAL A 210 17.59 4.08 1.28
C VAL A 210 16.57 3.92 0.15
N LEU A 211 15.30 4.22 0.45
CA LEU A 211 14.22 4.23 -0.54
C LEU A 211 14.66 5.10 -1.72
N SER A 212 14.65 4.51 -2.91
CA SER A 212 15.09 5.18 -4.13
C SER A 212 14.19 4.81 -5.30
N SER A 213 14.05 5.74 -6.23
CA SER A 213 13.36 5.55 -7.50
C SER A 213 14.31 5.96 -8.61
N GLU A 214 14.45 5.11 -9.64
CA GLU A 214 15.35 5.37 -10.78
C GLU A 214 16.81 5.64 -10.37
N GLY A 215 17.26 5.07 -9.25
CA GLY A 215 18.62 5.26 -8.72
C GLY A 215 18.81 6.54 -7.90
N HIS A 216 17.77 7.36 -7.73
CA HIS A 216 17.81 8.57 -6.91
C HIS A 216 17.13 8.35 -5.55
N PRO A 217 17.75 8.80 -4.43
CA PRO A 217 17.15 8.67 -3.11
C PRO A 217 15.88 9.50 -3.02
N SER A 218 14.83 8.89 -2.49
CA SER A 218 13.55 9.52 -2.25
C SER A 218 13.55 10.14 -0.86
N PHE A 219 13.18 11.41 -0.78
CA PHE A 219 13.19 12.15 0.47
C PHE A 219 12.00 13.11 0.55
N ALA A 220 11.60 13.44 1.77
CA ALA A 220 10.73 14.57 2.04
C ALA A 220 11.55 15.71 2.62
N LEU A 221 11.30 16.93 2.13
CA LEU A 221 11.89 18.15 2.69
C LEU A 221 10.91 18.77 3.68
N ILE A 222 11.39 19.05 4.89
CA ILE A 222 10.69 19.84 5.89
C ILE A 222 11.39 21.18 5.98
N GLN A 223 10.64 22.23 5.71
CA GLN A 223 11.12 23.60 5.79
C GLN A 223 10.05 24.43 6.53
N PRO A 224 10.44 25.47 7.26
CA PRO A 224 9.51 26.45 7.76
C PRO A 224 8.74 27.03 6.58
N VAL A 225 7.42 26.96 6.65
CA VAL A 225 6.58 27.80 5.81
C VAL A 225 6.91 29.23 6.23
N PRO A 226 7.45 30.08 5.34
CA PRO A 226 7.60 31.49 5.65
C PRO A 226 6.23 31.98 6.10
N PRO A 227 6.10 32.77 7.16
CA PRO A 227 4.84 33.46 7.36
C PRO A 227 4.58 34.18 6.04
N GLU A 228 3.49 33.82 5.35
CA GLU A 228 2.96 34.66 4.30
C GLU A 228 2.92 36.05 4.95
N GLU A 229 3.73 36.98 4.42
CA GLU A 229 3.43 38.39 4.63
C GLU A 229 1.95 38.46 4.29
N GLU A 230 1.11 38.84 5.27
CA GLU A 230 -0.27 39.22 5.01
C GLU A 230 -0.20 40.22 3.87
N GLU A 231 -0.37 39.75 2.64
CA GLU A 231 -0.45 40.59 1.48
C GLU A 231 -1.65 41.47 1.81
N PRO A 232 -1.45 42.78 2.04
CA PRO A 232 -2.53 43.62 2.54
C PRO A 232 -3.64 43.48 1.52
N ALA A 233 -4.77 42.92 1.96
CA ALA A 233 -5.91 42.69 1.11
C ALA A 233 -6.10 43.95 0.24
N PRO A 234 -6.13 43.83 -1.10
CA PRO A 234 -6.33 45.00 -1.94
C PRO A 234 -7.60 45.69 -1.43
N PRO A 235 -7.56 47.00 -1.14
CA PRO A 235 -8.71 47.70 -0.58
C PRO A 235 -9.85 47.62 -1.59
N GLY A 236 -10.79 46.69 -1.38
CA GLY A 236 -11.89 46.47 -2.31
C GLY A 236 -12.44 45.04 -2.43
N ALA A 237 -11.79 44.00 -1.90
CA ALA A 237 -12.37 42.66 -1.91
C ALA A 237 -13.40 42.51 -0.78
N GLN A 238 -14.63 42.96 -1.07
CA GLN A 238 -15.80 42.74 -0.23
C GLN A 238 -15.94 41.24 0.06
N VAL A 239 -15.90 40.90 1.34
CA VAL A 239 -16.41 39.63 1.85
C VAL A 239 -17.91 39.84 2.08
N PRO A 240 -18.84 39.24 1.32
CA PRO A 240 -20.16 39.01 1.85
C PRO A 240 -20.10 37.64 2.52
N PHE A 241 -20.16 37.58 3.84
CA PHE A 241 -20.98 36.63 4.59
C PHE A 241 -20.59 36.69 6.07
N GLY A 242 -21.44 37.34 6.85
CA GLY A 242 -21.32 37.47 8.30
C GLY A 242 -22.37 38.41 8.87
N GLU A 243 -23.61 37.92 8.92
CA GLU A 243 -24.70 38.32 9.83
C GLU A 243 -25.27 39.76 9.80
N VAL A 244 -26.60 39.86 9.77
CA VAL A 244 -27.40 40.22 10.95
C VAL A 244 -28.90 39.96 10.67
N PRO A 245 -29.66 39.44 11.66
CA PRO A 245 -31.09 39.18 11.54
C PRO A 245 -31.89 40.48 11.69
N GLY A 246 -32.92 40.67 10.87
CA GLY A 246 -33.84 41.80 11.09
C GLY A 246 -34.73 42.13 9.92
N GLY A 247 -35.89 41.46 9.85
CA GLY A 247 -37.17 42.04 9.43
C GLY A 247 -37.29 42.69 8.06
N ARG A 248 -37.99 42.01 7.14
CA ARG A 248 -39.29 42.47 6.62
C ARG A 248 -39.88 41.43 5.65
N THR A 249 -40.96 40.82 6.13
CA THR A 249 -42.23 40.49 5.49
C THR A 249 -42.30 40.39 3.96
N PRO A 250 -42.84 39.28 3.41
CA PRO A 250 -43.17 39.17 1.99
C PRO A 250 -44.41 40.00 1.62
N PRO A 251 -44.52 40.54 0.39
CA PRO A 251 -45.75 41.15 -0.08
C PRO A 251 -46.68 40.07 -0.67
N GLY A 252 -47.93 40.01 -0.25
CA GLY A 252 -48.91 39.17 -0.92
C GLY A 252 -50.19 38.86 -0.15
N GLY A 253 -51.14 39.80 -0.18
CA GLY A 253 -52.58 39.51 -0.27
C GLY A 253 -53.33 39.19 1.05
N PRO A 254 -54.57 39.68 1.20
CA PRO A 254 -55.29 39.68 2.48
C PRO A 254 -56.16 38.44 2.64
N GLU A 255 -56.30 37.94 3.87
CA GLU A 255 -57.61 37.55 4.40
C GLU A 255 -57.56 37.40 5.93
N THR A 256 -58.65 37.87 6.51
CA THR A 256 -58.95 38.15 7.93
C THR A 256 -59.08 36.86 8.78
N PRO A 257 -59.18 37.00 10.12
CA PRO A 257 -58.68 36.04 11.10
C PRO A 257 -59.73 34.99 11.51
N ASP A 258 -59.29 33.93 12.18
CA ASP A 258 -60.17 33.28 13.15
C ASP A 258 -59.43 32.83 14.41
N LEU A 259 -60.18 33.00 15.49
CA LEU A 259 -59.85 32.88 16.90
C LEU A 259 -59.61 31.43 17.34
N GLY A 260 -59.00 31.35 18.53
CA GLY A 260 -59.08 30.17 19.40
C GLY A 260 -57.79 29.35 19.38
N GLU A 261 -57.24 28.88 20.48
CA GLU A 261 -57.66 28.93 21.88
C GLU A 261 -56.40 28.57 22.68
N ARG A 262 -56.23 29.19 23.84
CA ARG A 262 -55.19 28.81 24.80
C ARG A 262 -55.58 27.48 25.43
N GLU A 263 -54.63 26.56 25.57
CA GLU A 263 -54.39 25.94 26.88
C GLU A 263 -52.97 25.37 26.98
N PRO A 264 -52.23 25.66 28.07
CA PRO A 264 -50.94 25.06 28.37
C PRO A 264 -51.14 23.82 29.26
N VAL A 265 -50.48 22.71 28.93
CA VAL A 265 -50.33 21.58 29.85
C VAL A 265 -48.95 21.68 30.52
N PRO A 266 -48.86 21.77 31.86
CA PRO A 266 -47.61 21.68 32.58
C PRO A 266 -47.23 20.22 32.87
N THR A 267 -45.94 19.91 32.72
CA THR A 267 -45.25 18.73 33.27
C THR A 267 -45.15 18.83 34.80
N PRO A 268 -45.14 17.70 35.52
CA PRO A 268 -43.90 16.90 35.67
C PRO A 268 -44.01 15.46 35.15
#